data_AF-A0A7Y6PQI3-F1
#
_entry.id   AF-A0A7Y6PQI3-F1
#
_cell.length_a   1.000
_cell.length_b   1.000
_cell.length_c   1.000
_cell.angle_alpha   90.00
_cell.angle_beta   90.00
_cell.angle_gamma   90.00
#
_symmetry.space_group_name_H-M   'P 1'
#
loop_
_entity.id
_entity.type
_entity.pdbx_description
1 polymer ?
#
loop_
_entity_poly.entity_id
_entity_poly.type
_entity_poly.pdbx_seq_one_letter_code
_entity_poly.pdbx_strand_id
1 'polypeptide(L)'
;MRGALLAMIAIGCGQPTTSTQTTPAPQAAAAPDAAPAEPVPLDEDLPRLADRAVQLYAEWARAFSEAGTDCTLATSRMNEIAERYADVIVANQRIMRAGHQKIVAMREAMKKHEAENDAAAKAIMEGPTMSKCASDPAFSKAVDRLAGEG
;
A
#
# COMPACT_ATOMS: atom_id res chain seq x y z
N MET A 1 -17.14 -20.95 -42.74
CA MET A 1 -18.02 -20.37 -43.77
C MET A 1 -18.17 -18.90 -43.43
N ARG A 2 -17.42 -18.02 -44.10
CA ARG A 2 -17.89 -17.16 -45.22
C ARG A 2 -18.91 -16.11 -44.79
N GLY A 3 -18.48 -14.86 -44.85
CA GLY A 3 -19.29 -13.69 -45.22
C GLY A 3 -19.06 -12.51 -44.27
N ALA A 4 -18.91 -11.27 -44.70
CA ALA A 4 -18.51 -10.64 -45.96
C ALA A 4 -18.16 -9.18 -45.59
N LEU A 5 -17.21 -8.58 -46.31
CA LEU A 5 -16.78 -7.18 -46.23
C LEU A 5 -17.64 -6.27 -47.14
N LEU A 6 -17.45 -4.95 -46.97
CA LEU A 6 -17.77 -3.78 -47.86
C LEU A 6 -19.02 -2.97 -47.45
N ALA A 7 -18.98 -1.68 -47.07
CA ALA A 7 -18.31 -0.45 -47.56
C ALA A 7 -19.13 0.36 -48.60
N MET A 8 -19.22 1.68 -48.32
CA MET A 8 -19.32 2.84 -49.22
C MET A 8 -20.67 3.58 -49.51
N ILE A 9 -20.65 4.85 -49.06
CA ILE A 9 -20.94 6.13 -49.75
C ILE A 9 -22.41 6.53 -50.02
N ALA A 10 -22.76 7.73 -49.54
CA ALA A 10 -23.52 8.70 -50.34
C ALA A 10 -22.96 10.12 -50.14
N ILE A 11 -22.40 10.64 -51.24
CA ILE A 11 -22.00 12.04 -51.44
C ILE A 11 -23.27 12.88 -51.60
N GLY A 12 -23.46 13.88 -50.76
CA GLY A 12 -24.45 14.93 -50.95
C GLY A 12 -23.74 16.26 -51.21
N CYS A 13 -23.62 16.66 -52.48
CA CYS A 13 -23.20 17.99 -52.89
C CYS A 13 -24.43 18.91 -53.03
N GLY A 14 -24.40 20.07 -52.38
CA GLY A 14 -25.35 21.18 -52.58
C GLY A 14 -24.90 22.46 -51.87
N GLN A 15 -24.42 23.45 -52.64
CA GLN A 15 -24.02 24.84 -52.26
C GLN A 15 -25.25 25.81 -52.19
N PRO A 16 -25.17 27.13 -51.89
CA PRO A 16 -24.04 28.02 -51.49
C PRO A 16 -24.28 29.04 -50.31
N THR A 17 -23.16 29.59 -49.82
CA THR A 17 -22.88 30.95 -49.28
C THR A 17 -23.71 31.61 -48.15
N THR A 18 -23.04 31.87 -47.02
CA THR A 18 -22.80 33.24 -46.52
C THR A 18 -21.54 33.27 -45.65
N SER A 19 -20.59 34.12 -46.00
CA SER A 19 -19.41 34.41 -45.19
C SER A 19 -19.81 35.23 -43.97
N THR A 20 -19.72 34.65 -42.79
CA THR A 20 -19.49 35.42 -41.56
C THR A 20 -18.02 35.23 -41.20
N GLN A 21 -17.25 36.28 -41.40
CA GLN A 21 -15.86 36.37 -40.98
C GLN A 21 -15.84 36.41 -39.45
N THR A 22 -15.80 35.25 -38.81
CA THR A 22 -15.49 35.14 -37.39
C THR A 22 -13.97 35.25 -37.26
N THR A 23 -13.52 36.39 -36.73
CA THR A 23 -12.16 36.56 -36.19
C THR A 23 -11.77 35.29 -35.44
N PRO A 24 -10.60 34.67 -35.70
CA PRO A 24 -10.15 33.55 -34.89
C PRO A 24 -10.02 34.05 -33.45
N ALA A 25 -10.94 33.62 -32.59
CA ALA A 25 -10.64 33.61 -31.17
C ALA A 25 -9.40 32.74 -31.01
N PRO A 26 -8.37 33.18 -30.27
CA PRO A 26 -7.23 32.32 -29.94
C PRO A 26 -7.82 31.02 -29.40
N GLN A 27 -7.59 29.91 -30.10
CA GLN A 27 -7.87 28.59 -29.57
C GLN A 27 -7.06 28.53 -28.28
N ALA A 28 -7.74 28.63 -27.14
CA ALA A 28 -7.15 28.29 -25.86
C ALA A 28 -6.68 26.85 -26.04
N ALA A 29 -5.35 26.68 -26.08
CA ALA A 29 -4.74 25.37 -26.10
C ALA A 29 -5.39 24.59 -24.96
N ALA A 30 -6.05 23.48 -25.28
CA ALA A 30 -6.52 22.56 -24.27
C ALA A 30 -5.33 22.28 -23.37
N ALA A 31 -5.45 22.62 -22.07
CA ALA A 31 -4.42 22.30 -21.11
C ALA A 31 -4.13 20.79 -21.26
N PRO A 32 -2.86 20.38 -21.37
CA PRO A 32 -2.55 18.97 -21.45
C PRO A 32 -3.17 18.31 -20.22
N ASP A 33 -3.98 17.28 -20.44
CA ASP A 33 -4.51 16.39 -19.40
C ASP A 33 -3.34 16.05 -18.47
N ALA A 34 -3.36 16.62 -17.27
CA ALA A 34 -2.30 16.39 -16.31
C ALA A 34 -2.34 14.90 -15.96
N ALA A 35 -1.26 14.18 -16.27
CA ALA A 35 -1.14 12.78 -15.91
C ALA A 35 -1.41 12.65 -14.39
N PRO A 36 -2.13 11.59 -13.95
CA PRO A 36 -2.34 11.36 -12.53
C PRO A 36 -1.01 11.38 -11.79
N ALA A 37 -0.92 12.16 -10.72
CA ALA A 37 0.29 12.23 -9.91
C ALA A 37 0.67 10.82 -9.43
N GLU A 38 1.95 10.49 -9.53
CA GLU A 38 2.44 9.22 -9.01
C GLU A 38 2.19 9.15 -7.48
N PRO A 39 1.80 7.98 -6.97
CA PRO A 39 1.56 7.83 -5.55
C PRO A 39 2.86 8.04 -4.77
N VAL A 40 2.80 8.88 -3.74
CA VAL A 40 3.94 9.16 -2.85
C VAL A 40 4.41 7.84 -2.20
N PRO A 41 5.72 7.52 -2.22
CA PRO A 41 6.26 6.36 -1.52
C PRO A 41 5.91 6.38 -0.03
N LEU A 42 5.63 5.21 0.55
CA LEU A 42 5.16 5.14 1.94
C LEU A 42 6.23 5.60 2.95
N ASP A 43 7.52 5.41 2.65
CA ASP A 43 8.62 5.92 3.46
C ASP A 43 8.80 7.45 3.39
N GLU A 44 8.12 8.13 2.46
CA GLU A 44 8.03 9.59 2.40
C GLU A 44 6.73 10.14 3.00
N ASP A 45 5.73 9.28 3.18
CA ASP A 45 4.44 9.60 3.80
C ASP A 45 4.35 8.98 5.20
N LEU A 46 5.11 9.57 6.14
CA LEU A 46 5.23 9.06 7.51
C LEU A 46 3.89 8.95 8.27
N PRO A 47 2.93 9.89 8.15
CA PRO A 47 1.62 9.71 8.78
C PRO A 47 0.89 8.48 8.27
N ARG A 48 0.88 8.22 6.96
CA ARG A 48 0.26 7.02 6.39
C ARG A 48 1.02 5.75 6.76
N LEU A 49 2.35 5.80 6.79
CA LEU A 49 3.16 4.69 7.26
C LEU A 49 2.83 4.34 8.72
N ALA A 50 2.68 5.36 9.59
CA ALA A 50 2.32 5.17 10.99
C ALA A 50 0.94 4.51 11.14
N ASP A 51 -0.07 5.01 10.42
CA ASP A 51 -1.41 4.42 10.43
C ASP A 51 -1.40 2.94 10.01
N ARG A 52 -0.62 2.60 8.99
CA ARG A 52 -0.52 1.22 8.51
C ARG A 52 0.34 0.32 9.39
N ALA A 53 1.38 0.86 10.04
CA ALA A 53 2.18 0.11 11.01
C ALA A 53 1.33 -0.33 12.19
N VAL A 54 0.45 0.54 12.70
CA VAL A 54 -0.48 0.19 13.80
C VAL A 54 -1.43 -0.92 13.37
N GLN A 55 -1.97 -0.85 12.15
CA GLN A 55 -2.83 -1.91 11.61
C GLN A 55 -2.09 -3.25 11.50
N LEU A 56 -0.82 -3.25 11.07
CA LEU A 56 0.03 -4.44 11.06
C LEU A 56 0.13 -5.05 12.46
N TYR A 57 0.51 -4.26 13.47
CA TYR A 57 0.63 -4.75 14.86
C TYR A 57 -0.71 -5.25 15.42
N ALA A 58 -1.82 -4.57 15.13
CA ALA A 58 -3.14 -5.00 15.56
C ALA A 58 -3.56 -6.34 14.91
N GLU A 59 -3.33 -6.51 13.60
CA GLU A 59 -3.61 -7.77 12.90
C GLU A 59 -2.71 -8.90 13.41
N TRP A 60 -1.44 -8.61 13.71
CA TRP A 60 -0.52 -9.59 14.27
C TRP A 60 -0.96 -10.03 15.69
N ALA A 61 -1.28 -9.09 16.57
CA ALA A 61 -1.83 -9.40 17.89
C ALA A 61 -3.10 -10.25 17.80
N ARG A 62 -4.00 -9.93 16.85
CA ARG A 62 -5.21 -10.71 16.60
C ARG A 62 -4.89 -12.12 16.11
N ALA A 63 -3.95 -12.27 15.18
CA ALA A 63 -3.52 -13.58 14.68
C ALA A 63 -2.97 -14.47 15.81
N PHE A 64 -2.20 -13.89 16.74
CA PHE A 64 -1.70 -14.63 17.90
C PHE A 64 -2.83 -15.02 18.86
N SER A 65 -3.77 -14.10 19.12
CA SER A 65 -4.96 -14.42 19.91
C SER A 65 -5.81 -15.54 19.29
N GLU A 66 -5.97 -15.55 17.97
CA GLU A 66 -6.73 -16.57 17.24
C GLU A 66 -6.00 -17.92 17.21
N ALA A 67 -4.67 -17.91 17.02
CA ALA A 67 -3.88 -19.13 16.96
C ALA A 67 -3.66 -19.78 18.34
N GLY A 68 -3.60 -18.98 19.41
CA GLY A 68 -3.32 -19.48 20.75
C GLY A 68 -1.96 -20.19 20.80
N THR A 69 -1.97 -21.51 20.93
CA THR A 69 -0.75 -22.34 20.96
C THR A 69 -0.49 -23.12 19.67
N ASP A 70 -1.28 -22.90 18.62
CA ASP A 70 -1.09 -23.55 17.32
C ASP A 70 -0.01 -22.80 16.51
N CYS A 71 1.20 -23.33 16.54
CA CYS A 71 2.35 -22.73 15.88
C CYS A 71 2.25 -22.77 14.35
N THR A 72 1.56 -23.76 13.77
CA THR A 72 1.36 -23.84 12.32
C THR A 72 0.38 -22.76 11.87
N LEU A 73 -0.75 -22.61 12.59
CA LEU A 73 -1.71 -21.55 12.30
C LEU A 73 -1.10 -20.16 12.49
N ALA A 74 -0.39 -19.92 13.60
CA ALA A 74 0.29 -18.66 13.84
C ALA A 74 1.28 -18.32 12.72
N THR A 75 2.09 -19.29 12.29
CA THR A 75 3.04 -19.13 11.18
C THR A 75 2.35 -18.80 9.87
N SER A 76 1.25 -19.50 9.54
CA SER A 76 0.47 -19.21 8.33
C SER A 76 -0.07 -17.77 8.35
N ARG A 77 -0.66 -17.35 9.47
CA ARG A 77 -1.21 -15.99 9.62
C ARG A 77 -0.15 -14.92 9.54
N MET A 78 1.02 -15.12 10.16
CA MET A 78 2.13 -14.16 10.04
C MET A 78 2.61 -14.00 8.60
N ASN A 79 2.69 -15.10 7.83
CA ASN A 79 3.07 -15.02 6.42
C ASN A 79 2.03 -14.27 5.58
N GLU A 80 0.74 -14.53 5.81
CA GLU A 80 -0.36 -13.78 5.15
C GLU A 80 -0.29 -12.28 5.48
N ILE A 81 -0.03 -11.93 6.75
CA ILE A 81 0.15 -10.54 7.18
C ILE A 81 1.38 -9.93 6.49
N ALA A 82 2.51 -10.64 6.47
CA ALA A 82 3.73 -10.14 5.85
C ALA A 82 3.56 -9.87 4.34
N GLU A 83 2.75 -10.66 3.65
CA GLU A 83 2.41 -10.43 2.24
C GLU A 83 1.52 -9.19 2.06
N ARG A 84 0.49 -9.04 2.90
CA ARG A 84 -0.42 -7.90 2.85
C ARG A 84 0.27 -6.56 3.20
N TYR A 85 1.23 -6.61 4.11
CA TYR A 85 1.97 -5.45 4.61
C TYR A 85 3.40 -5.36 4.09
N ALA A 86 3.69 -6.02 2.95
CA ALA A 86 5.03 -6.03 2.36
C ALA A 86 5.58 -4.61 2.11
N ASP A 87 4.72 -3.67 1.72
CA ASP A 87 5.11 -2.29 1.47
C ASP A 87 5.43 -1.51 2.76
N VAL A 88 4.74 -1.80 3.86
CA VAL A 88 5.07 -1.27 5.20
C VAL A 88 6.42 -1.81 5.67
N ILE A 89 6.67 -3.11 5.50
CA ILE A 89 7.95 -3.74 5.87
C ILE A 89 9.10 -3.11 5.08
N VAL A 90 8.95 -2.98 3.76
CA VAL A 90 9.95 -2.33 2.89
C VAL A 90 10.15 -0.86 3.25
N ALA A 91 9.06 -0.11 3.49
CA ALA A 91 9.16 1.29 3.91
C ALA A 91 9.90 1.43 5.24
N ASN A 92 9.56 0.59 6.24
CA ASN A 92 10.23 0.60 7.53
C ASN A 92 11.73 0.30 7.41
N GLN A 93 12.14 -0.68 6.59
CA GLN A 93 13.55 -0.94 6.29
C GLN A 93 14.25 0.29 5.69
N ARG A 94 13.58 1.03 4.79
CA ARG A 94 14.12 2.27 4.21
C ARG A 94 14.27 3.37 5.27
N ILE A 95 13.30 3.54 6.17
CA ILE A 95 13.40 4.47 7.31
C ILE A 95 14.63 4.15 8.15
N MET A 96 14.85 2.87 8.48
CA MET A 96 15.99 2.44 9.30
C MET A 96 17.34 2.71 8.61
N ARG A 97 17.39 2.59 7.27
CA ARG A 97 18.59 2.89 6.48
C ARG A 97 18.79 4.39 6.22
N ALA A 98 17.72 5.19 6.20
CA ALA A 98 17.77 6.63 6.00
C ALA A 98 18.39 7.39 7.19
N GLY A 99 18.50 6.72 8.34
CA GLY A 99 19.26 7.20 9.50
C GLY A 99 18.42 7.90 10.56
N HIS A 100 19.11 8.42 11.57
CA HIS A 100 18.50 8.86 12.84
C HIS A 100 17.38 9.89 12.68
N GLN A 101 17.54 10.87 11.79
CA GLN A 101 16.55 11.92 11.59
C GLN A 101 15.20 11.36 11.09
N LYS A 102 15.24 10.42 10.13
CA LYS A 102 14.04 9.81 9.58
C LYS A 102 13.35 8.91 10.62
N ILE A 103 14.14 8.21 11.44
CA ILE A 103 13.62 7.42 12.58
C ILE A 103 12.91 8.30 13.60
N VAL A 104 13.48 9.46 13.96
CA VAL A 104 12.84 10.41 14.89
C VAL A 104 11.54 10.95 14.30
N ALA A 105 11.53 11.32 13.01
CA ALA A 105 10.31 11.79 12.35
C ALA A 105 9.22 10.69 12.32
N MET A 106 9.60 9.43 12.09
CA MET A 106 8.67 8.30 12.16
C MET A 106 8.12 8.10 13.58
N ARG A 107 8.98 8.19 14.61
CA ARG A 107 8.53 8.14 16.02
C ARG A 107 7.55 9.25 16.34
N GLU A 108 7.79 10.47 15.85
CA GLU A 108 6.85 11.58 16.02
C GLU A 108 5.49 11.28 15.37
N ALA A 109 5.49 10.73 14.15
CA ALA A 109 4.27 10.33 13.45
C ALA A 109 3.50 9.22 14.19
N MET A 110 4.21 8.35 14.91
CA MET A 110 3.63 7.26 15.71
C MET A 110 3.04 7.72 17.05
N LYS A 111 3.34 8.93 17.56
CA LYS A 111 2.88 9.37 18.90
C LYS A 111 1.37 9.31 19.08
N LYS A 112 0.59 9.61 18.04
CA LYS A 112 -0.88 9.53 18.11
C LYS A 112 -1.41 8.11 18.38
N HIS A 113 -0.57 7.10 18.18
CA HIS A 113 -0.91 5.68 18.25
C HIS A 113 -0.13 4.92 19.32
N GLU A 114 0.67 5.60 20.14
CA GLU A 114 1.61 4.96 21.08
C GLU A 114 0.92 3.94 21.98
N ALA A 115 -0.23 4.31 22.58
CA ALA A 115 -0.97 3.41 23.46
C ALA A 115 -1.52 2.17 22.74
N GLU A 116 -2.01 2.31 21.50
CA GLU A 116 -2.55 1.19 20.72
C GLU A 116 -1.44 0.25 20.28
N ASN A 117 -0.32 0.83 19.82
CA ASN A 117 0.84 0.08 19.38
C ASN A 117 1.51 -0.66 20.55
N ASP A 118 1.64 -0.03 21.72
CA ASP A 118 2.18 -0.66 22.92
C ASP A 118 1.28 -1.80 23.41
N ALA A 119 -0.04 -1.62 23.39
CA ALA A 119 -0.98 -2.68 23.75
C ALA A 119 -0.87 -3.89 22.81
N ALA A 120 -0.78 -3.65 21.50
CA ALA A 120 -0.61 -4.71 20.51
C ALA A 120 0.75 -5.41 20.64
N ALA A 121 1.84 -4.66 20.79
CA ALA A 121 3.18 -5.20 20.99
C ALA A 121 3.24 -6.06 22.26
N LYS A 122 2.64 -5.60 23.36
CA LYS A 122 2.53 -6.37 24.59
C LYS A 122 1.75 -7.67 24.38
N ALA A 123 0.60 -7.61 23.72
CA ALA A 123 -0.21 -8.80 23.44
C ALA A 123 0.53 -9.84 22.58
N ILE A 124 1.36 -9.39 21.64
CA ILE A 124 2.23 -10.25 20.83
C ILE A 124 3.30 -10.90 21.72
N MET A 125 4.07 -10.09 22.45
CA MET A 125 5.25 -10.55 23.21
C MET A 125 4.89 -11.42 24.42
N GLU A 126 3.82 -11.08 25.12
CA GLU A 126 3.37 -11.80 26.31
C GLU A 126 2.33 -12.90 25.99
N GLY A 127 1.96 -13.04 24.71
CA GLY A 127 0.95 -13.98 24.26
C GLY A 127 1.38 -15.46 24.38
N PRO A 128 0.41 -16.38 24.50
CA PRO A 128 0.70 -17.82 24.58
C PRO A 128 1.44 -18.31 23.34
N THR A 129 1.15 -17.74 22.17
CA THR A 129 1.81 -18.06 20.90
C THR A 129 3.31 -17.85 21.01
N MET A 130 3.77 -16.71 21.55
CA MET A 130 5.20 -16.48 21.69
C MET A 130 5.85 -17.48 22.63
N SER A 131 5.24 -17.72 23.79
CA SER A 131 5.80 -18.66 24.78
C SER A 131 5.90 -20.10 24.26
N LYS A 132 5.02 -20.51 23.34
CA LYS A 132 4.95 -21.89 22.83
C LYS A 132 5.68 -22.09 21.51
N CYS A 133 5.73 -21.07 20.67
CA CYS A 133 6.19 -21.20 19.29
C CYS A 133 7.58 -20.57 19.05
N ALA A 134 8.15 -19.82 20.00
CA ALA A 134 9.45 -19.17 19.83
C ALA A 134 10.60 -20.10 19.40
N SER A 135 10.53 -21.39 19.77
CA SER A 135 11.55 -22.38 19.43
C SER A 135 11.30 -23.10 18.10
N ASP A 136 10.16 -22.85 17.44
CA ASP A 136 9.86 -23.41 16.12
C ASP A 136 10.55 -22.57 15.02
N PRO A 137 11.41 -23.18 14.18
CA PRO A 137 12.17 -22.43 13.17
C PRO A 137 11.30 -21.73 12.10
N ALA A 138 10.16 -22.31 11.73
CA ALA A 138 9.28 -21.72 10.74
C ALA A 138 8.56 -20.49 11.33
N PHE A 139 8.18 -20.59 12.60
CA PHE A 139 7.65 -19.47 13.36
C PHE A 139 8.68 -18.34 13.49
N SER A 140 9.91 -18.63 13.94
CA SER A 140 10.97 -17.60 14.05
C SER A 140 11.19 -16.89 12.72
N LYS A 141 11.30 -17.65 11.61
CA LYS A 141 11.46 -17.07 10.28
C LYS A 141 10.29 -16.16 9.88
N ALA A 142 9.07 -16.50 10.26
CA ALA A 142 7.90 -15.68 9.97
C ALA A 142 7.88 -14.39 10.83
N VAL A 143 8.37 -14.44 12.08
CA VAL A 143 8.61 -13.25 12.91
C VAL A 143 9.67 -12.35 12.27
N ASP A 144 10.81 -12.92 11.88
CA ASP A 144 11.91 -12.17 11.24
C ASP A 144 11.40 -11.47 9.97
N ARG A 145 10.60 -12.17 9.15
CA ARG A 145 9.97 -11.59 7.95
C ARG A 145 9.10 -10.36 8.28
N LEU A 146 8.30 -10.40 9.35
CA LEU A 146 7.49 -9.25 9.78
C LEU A 146 8.35 -8.11 10.35
N ALA A 147 9.48 -8.43 10.98
CA ALA A 147 10.47 -7.46 11.44
C ALA A 147 11.27 -6.82 10.28
N GLY A 148 11.17 -7.37 9.08
CA GLY A 148 11.96 -6.97 7.91
C GLY A 148 13.37 -7.58 7.90
N GLU A 149 13.55 -8.69 8.60
CA GLU A 149 14.75 -9.52 8.59
C GLU A 149 14.43 -10.79 7.77
N GLY A 150 14.55 -10.75 6.44
CA GLY A 150 14.12 -11.86 5.59
C GLY A 150 14.69 -11.82 4.19
#